data_AF-A0A521FR51-F1
#
_entry.id   AF-A0A521FR51-F1
#
_cell.length_a   1.000
_cell.length_b   1.000
_cell.length_c   1.000
_cell.angle_alpha   90.00
_cell.angle_beta   90.00
_cell.angle_gamma   90.00
#
_symmetry.space_group_name_H-M   'P 1'
#
loop_
_entity.id
_entity.type
_entity.pdbx_description
1 polymer ?
#
loop_
_entity_poly.entity_id
_entity_poly.type
_entity_poly.pdbx_seq_one_letter_code
_entity_poly.pdbx_strand_id
1 'polypeptide(L)'
;MSDQYGWQTDQWPAPAPTTPAPVGIRPGQATAAAVLAFVQAGLLLLLVLMITVASVADDVPGDDVGIAVLVTLAACALAGLDLLGGTGLLRGTGRTLLLVTSWVETGLIGLLFLLLLVDVTTGNPVDPGGDALGLMVVLLLLAVPVVRLVLVLQPRVAGWVADRQRTRTGPPVWAPHLGQWVPGPAPAPASTAVTVATLVPVGVFALVATVALAVSGSSTVVVDDFGTGYTGSGVPSDPPSPADRDFDVRFDGDAQDCHDGDMSACDDLYAETPVGDPYEEYGSTCGGRLDDETYGDCVRIFGPTD
;
A
#
# COMPACT_ATOMS: atom_id res chain seq x y z
N MET A 1 -66.70 -30.25 -37.56
CA MET A 1 -66.07 -28.93 -37.74
C MET A 1 -66.87 -27.98 -36.87
N SER A 2 -66.20 -27.16 -36.05
CA SER A 2 -66.73 -26.43 -34.88
C SER A 2 -66.53 -27.23 -33.58
N ASP A 3 -65.99 -26.56 -32.55
CA ASP A 3 -65.68 -27.04 -31.18
C ASP A 3 -64.19 -27.32 -30.84
N GLN A 4 -63.23 -26.69 -31.51
CA GLN A 4 -61.81 -26.76 -31.11
C GLN A 4 -61.18 -25.45 -30.61
N TYR A 5 -62.00 -24.44 -30.28
CA TYR A 5 -61.56 -23.23 -29.59
C TYR A 5 -62.18 -23.19 -28.18
N GLY A 6 -61.76 -24.13 -27.34
CA GLY A 6 -61.98 -24.05 -25.90
C GLY A 6 -61.14 -22.91 -25.34
N TRP A 7 -61.68 -21.69 -25.35
CA TRP A 7 -61.11 -20.57 -24.64
C TRP A 7 -61.06 -20.93 -23.15
N GLN A 8 -59.87 -21.22 -22.63
CA GLN A 8 -59.64 -21.36 -21.19
C GLN A 8 -59.93 -20.00 -20.53
N THR A 9 -61.16 -19.81 -20.07
CA THR A 9 -61.63 -18.55 -19.46
C THR A 9 -61.14 -18.34 -18.03
N ASP A 10 -60.37 -19.27 -17.46
CA ASP A 10 -60.16 -19.33 -16.02
C ASP A 10 -58.71 -19.03 -15.57
N GLN A 11 -57.79 -18.72 -16.48
CA GLN A 11 -56.45 -18.24 -16.11
C GLN A 11 -56.36 -16.71 -16.25
N TRP A 12 -57.12 -15.99 -15.43
CA TRP A 12 -56.79 -14.59 -15.18
C TRP A 12 -55.38 -14.54 -14.57
N PRO A 13 -54.43 -13.81 -15.17
CA PRO A 13 -53.11 -13.65 -14.57
C PRO A 13 -53.29 -13.05 -13.18
N ALA A 14 -52.60 -13.63 -12.20
CA ALA A 14 -52.61 -13.12 -10.83
C ALA A 14 -52.39 -11.59 -10.86
N PRO A 15 -53.14 -10.82 -10.05
CA PRO A 15 -53.05 -9.36 -10.05
C PRO A 15 -51.58 -8.96 -9.92
N ALA A 16 -51.16 -7.99 -10.73
CA ALA A 16 -49.78 -7.52 -10.73
C ALA A 16 -49.37 -7.19 -9.29
N PRO A 17 -48.16 -7.58 -8.86
CA PRO A 17 -47.68 -7.23 -7.53
C PRO A 17 -47.82 -5.73 -7.32
N THR A 18 -48.37 -5.35 -6.17
CA THR A 18 -48.67 -3.96 -5.83
C THR A 18 -47.46 -3.07 -6.11
N THR A 19 -47.73 -1.88 -6.64
CA THR A 19 -46.75 -0.87 -7.03
C THR A 19 -45.68 -0.75 -5.94
N PRO A 20 -44.38 -0.85 -6.28
CA PRO A 20 -43.33 -0.84 -5.27
C PRO A 20 -43.45 0.43 -4.42
N ALA A 21 -43.34 0.26 -3.11
CA ALA A 21 -43.37 1.36 -2.16
C ALA A 21 -42.38 2.46 -2.58
N PRO A 22 -42.70 3.74 -2.36
CA PRO A 22 -41.84 4.86 -2.74
C PRO A 22 -40.41 4.65 -2.22
N VAL A 23 -39.43 4.94 -3.07
CA VAL A 23 -38.01 4.77 -2.77
C VAL A 23 -37.68 5.50 -1.45
N GLY A 24 -37.33 4.72 -0.43
CA GLY A 24 -37.07 5.25 0.90
C GLY A 24 -36.00 6.35 0.89
N ILE A 25 -36.21 7.37 1.73
CA ILE A 25 -35.23 8.44 1.98
C ILE A 25 -33.88 7.79 2.34
N ARG A 26 -32.79 8.29 1.74
CA ARG A 26 -31.44 7.75 2.00
C ARG A 26 -31.14 7.82 3.51
N PRO A 27 -30.71 6.72 4.14
CA PRO A 27 -30.38 6.74 5.56
C PRO A 27 -29.16 7.62 5.80
N GLY A 28 -29.22 8.51 6.79
CA GLY A 28 -28.10 9.39 7.16
C GLY A 28 -26.81 8.63 7.54
N GLN A 29 -26.94 7.37 7.97
CA GLN A 29 -25.81 6.48 8.24
C GLN A 29 -25.00 6.15 6.97
N ALA A 30 -25.67 5.96 5.82
CA ALA A 30 -24.98 5.69 4.57
C ALA A 30 -24.22 6.91 4.04
N THR A 31 -24.77 8.12 4.24
CA THR A 31 -24.04 9.36 3.91
C THR A 31 -22.85 9.57 4.84
N ALA A 32 -23.03 9.34 6.15
CA ALA A 32 -21.94 9.47 7.12
C ALA A 32 -20.78 8.49 6.81
N ALA A 33 -21.09 7.23 6.53
CA ALA A 33 -20.08 6.23 6.16
C ALA A 33 -19.30 6.60 4.89
N ALA A 34 -19.98 7.13 3.87
CA ALA A 34 -19.33 7.58 2.64
C ALA A 34 -18.44 8.81 2.88
N VAL A 35 -18.88 9.76 3.70
CA VAL A 35 -18.07 10.93 4.06
C VAL A 35 -16.82 10.51 4.82
N LEU A 36 -16.92 9.59 5.78
CA LEU A 36 -15.76 9.06 6.49
C LEU A 36 -14.78 8.36 5.55
N ALA A 37 -15.25 7.63 4.54
CA ALA A 37 -14.39 7.04 3.51
C ALA A 37 -13.60 8.11 2.75
N PHE A 38 -14.24 9.23 2.38
CA PHE A 38 -13.57 10.33 1.68
C PHE A 38 -12.56 11.06 2.58
N VAL A 39 -12.89 11.28 3.85
CA VAL A 39 -11.97 11.86 4.82
C VAL A 39 -10.75 10.96 5.02
N GLN A 40 -10.95 9.65 5.17
CA GLN A 40 -9.86 8.69 5.34
C GLN A 40 -8.95 8.63 4.10
N ALA A 41 -9.53 8.58 2.90
CA ALA A 41 -8.76 8.64 1.66
C ALA A 41 -7.91 9.94 1.59
N GLY A 42 -8.47 11.07 2.00
CA GLY A 42 -7.73 12.34 2.08
C GLY A 42 -6.58 12.30 3.09
N LEU A 43 -6.79 11.70 4.28
CA LEU A 43 -5.76 11.54 5.30
C LEU A 43 -4.64 10.61 4.83
N LEU A 44 -4.96 9.50 4.15
CA LEU A 44 -3.95 8.60 3.57
C LEU A 44 -3.11 9.29 2.49
N LEU A 45 -3.73 10.06 1.60
CA LEU A 45 -2.99 10.81 0.58
C LEU A 45 -2.13 11.93 1.19
N LEU A 46 -2.61 12.59 2.23
CA LEU A 46 -1.83 13.58 2.98
C LEU A 46 -0.62 12.94 3.67
N LEU A 47 -0.80 11.76 4.26
CA LEU A 47 0.29 10.99 4.86
C LEU A 47 1.36 10.62 3.82
N VAL A 48 0.94 10.13 2.65
CA VAL A 48 1.87 9.84 1.54
C VAL A 48 2.61 11.10 1.10
N LEU A 49 1.93 12.24 0.97
CA LEU A 49 2.57 13.50 0.63
C LEU A 49 3.64 13.88 1.67
N MET A 50 3.32 13.77 2.96
CA MET A 50 4.26 14.05 4.04
C MET A 50 5.49 13.13 3.98
N ILE A 51 5.29 11.83 3.80
CA ILE A 51 6.39 10.85 3.67
C ILE A 51 7.25 11.19 2.46
N THR A 52 6.65 11.51 1.32
CA THR A 52 7.38 11.85 0.09
C THR A 52 8.17 13.16 0.25
N VAL A 53 7.60 14.17 0.92
CA VAL A 53 8.30 15.43 1.18
C VAL A 53 9.46 15.22 2.16
N ALA A 54 9.25 14.44 3.23
CA ALA A 54 10.31 14.10 4.18
C ALA A 54 11.45 13.33 3.48
N SER A 55 11.12 12.32 2.65
CA SER A 55 12.12 11.53 1.93
C SER A 55 12.90 12.32 0.86
N VAL A 56 12.36 13.46 0.41
CA VAL A 56 13.06 14.36 -0.52
C VAL A 56 13.85 15.45 0.22
N ALA A 57 13.46 15.78 1.45
CA ALA A 57 14.09 16.82 2.25
C ALA A 57 15.28 16.28 3.07
N ASP A 58 15.18 15.05 3.53
CA ASP A 58 16.23 14.36 4.26
C ASP A 58 16.99 13.44 3.28
N ASP A 59 18.33 13.41 3.35
CA ASP A 59 19.16 12.42 2.63
C ASP A 59 18.91 11.04 3.26
N VAL A 60 17.72 10.49 3.05
CA VAL A 60 17.31 9.21 3.62
C VAL A 60 18.19 8.11 2.99
N PRO A 61 18.86 7.28 3.80
CA PRO A 61 19.67 6.17 3.29
C PRO A 61 18.81 5.25 2.39
N GLY A 62 19.44 4.69 1.36
CA GLY A 62 18.74 4.05 0.24
C GLY A 62 17.93 2.81 0.58
N ASP A 63 18.13 2.22 1.76
CA ASP A 63 17.44 1.03 2.27
C ASP A 63 15.97 1.30 2.64
N ASP A 64 15.65 2.50 3.11
CA ASP A 64 14.27 2.88 3.48
C ASP A 64 13.38 3.23 2.27
N VAL A 65 13.98 3.50 1.11
CA VAL A 65 13.25 3.94 -0.09
C VAL A 65 12.30 2.86 -0.60
N GLY A 66 12.74 1.59 -0.60
CA GLY A 66 11.93 0.47 -1.08
C GLY A 66 10.65 0.27 -0.24
N ILE A 67 10.81 0.31 1.09
CA ILE A 67 9.69 0.21 2.03
C ILE A 67 8.78 1.45 1.90
N ALA A 68 9.34 2.66 1.82
CA ALA A 68 8.58 3.89 1.65
C ALA A 68 7.75 3.90 0.35
N VAL A 69 8.29 3.38 -0.77
CA VAL A 69 7.56 3.19 -2.02
C VAL A 69 6.42 2.22 -1.86
N LEU A 70 6.66 1.07 -1.23
CA LEU A 70 5.63 0.04 -1.04
C LEU A 70 4.49 0.54 -0.16
N VAL A 71 4.82 1.22 0.95
CA VAL A 71 3.85 1.88 1.85
C VAL A 71 3.07 2.95 1.09
N THR A 72 3.74 3.75 0.28
CA THR A 72 3.11 4.79 -0.55
C THR A 72 2.11 4.21 -1.55
N LEU A 73 2.50 3.16 -2.28
CA LEU A 73 1.62 2.48 -3.23
C LEU A 73 0.42 1.83 -2.53
N ALA A 74 0.65 1.17 -1.39
CA ALA A 74 -0.41 0.56 -0.60
C ALA A 74 -1.41 1.61 -0.08
N ALA A 75 -0.93 2.72 0.46
CA ALA A 75 -1.77 3.82 0.93
C ALA A 75 -2.58 4.46 -0.21
N CYS A 76 -1.97 4.66 -1.38
CA CYS A 76 -2.68 5.15 -2.57
C CYS A 76 -3.77 4.18 -3.04
N ALA A 77 -3.47 2.88 -3.06
CA ALA A 77 -4.44 1.85 -3.44
C ALA A 77 -5.63 1.81 -2.47
N LEU A 78 -5.37 1.88 -1.16
CA LEU A 78 -6.42 1.94 -0.13
C LEU A 78 -7.27 3.21 -0.27
N ALA A 79 -6.64 4.38 -0.45
CA ALA A 79 -7.35 5.63 -0.71
C ALA A 79 -8.26 5.53 -1.94
N GLY A 80 -7.78 4.93 -3.04
CA GLY A 80 -8.60 4.67 -4.23
C GLY A 80 -9.79 3.75 -3.96
N LEU A 81 -9.57 2.65 -3.22
CA LEU A 81 -10.63 1.72 -2.82
C LEU A 81 -11.68 2.38 -1.92
N ASP A 82 -11.28 3.32 -1.07
CA ASP A 82 -12.18 4.11 -0.22
C ASP A 82 -13.04 5.08 -1.03
N LEU A 83 -12.46 5.79 -1.99
CA LEU A 83 -13.21 6.67 -2.91
C LEU A 83 -14.24 5.86 -3.71
N LEU A 84 -13.84 4.69 -4.23
CA LEU A 84 -14.74 3.79 -4.96
C LEU A 84 -15.82 3.18 -4.05
N GLY A 85 -15.46 2.78 -2.83
CA GLY A 85 -16.39 2.23 -1.84
C GLY A 85 -17.44 3.25 -1.40
N GLY A 86 -17.01 4.48 -1.08
CA GLY A 86 -17.88 5.58 -0.69
C GLY A 86 -18.84 6.00 -1.81
N THR A 87 -18.33 6.16 -3.04
CA THR A 87 -19.17 6.48 -4.20
C THR A 87 -20.14 5.35 -4.56
N GLY A 88 -19.70 4.09 -4.48
CA GLY A 88 -20.54 2.92 -4.69
C GLY A 88 -21.68 2.83 -3.67
N LEU A 89 -21.40 3.10 -2.40
CA LEU A 89 -22.40 3.16 -1.35
C LEU A 89 -23.42 4.27 -1.62
N LEU A 90 -22.99 5.50 -1.95
CA LEU A 90 -23.91 6.61 -2.25
C LEU A 90 -24.79 6.32 -3.48
N ARG A 91 -24.26 5.59 -4.47
CA ARG A 91 -25.02 5.14 -5.64
C ARG A 91 -25.93 3.95 -5.34
N GLY A 92 -25.80 3.29 -4.19
CA GLY A 92 -26.50 2.05 -3.90
C GLY A 92 -26.15 0.93 -4.90
N THR A 93 -24.94 0.94 -5.48
CA THR A 93 -24.44 -0.17 -6.32
C THR A 93 -24.07 -1.37 -5.47
N GLY A 94 -23.54 -1.13 -4.28
CA GLY A 94 -23.23 -2.16 -3.30
C GLY A 94 -22.47 -1.56 -2.12
N ARG A 95 -22.42 -2.31 -1.02
CA ARG A 95 -21.62 -1.97 0.17
C ARG A 95 -20.40 -2.86 0.37
N THR A 96 -20.28 -3.93 -0.44
CA THR A 96 -19.26 -4.97 -0.26
C THR A 96 -17.85 -4.42 -0.37
N LEU A 97 -17.58 -3.57 -1.38
CA LEU A 97 -16.27 -2.96 -1.57
C LEU A 97 -15.85 -2.18 -0.31
N LEU A 98 -16.70 -1.26 0.16
CA LEU A 98 -16.40 -0.46 1.34
C LEU A 98 -16.23 -1.31 2.62
N LEU A 99 -17.00 -2.40 2.77
CA LEU A 99 -16.83 -3.34 3.89
C LEU A 99 -15.46 -4.02 3.85
N VAL A 100 -15.06 -4.56 2.69
CA VAL A 100 -13.77 -5.23 2.52
C VAL A 100 -12.63 -4.24 2.79
N THR A 101 -12.67 -3.05 2.20
CA THR A 101 -11.65 -2.02 2.42
C THR A 101 -11.58 -1.61 3.89
N SER A 102 -12.72 -1.42 4.57
CA SER A 102 -12.75 -1.06 6.00
C SER A 102 -12.13 -2.13 6.89
N TRP A 103 -12.37 -3.42 6.59
CA TRP A 103 -11.74 -4.53 7.31
C TRP A 103 -10.23 -4.58 7.09
N VAL A 104 -9.79 -4.46 5.84
CA VAL A 104 -8.36 -4.45 5.48
C VAL A 104 -7.64 -3.29 6.16
N GLU A 105 -8.19 -2.08 6.10
CA GLU A 105 -7.61 -0.91 6.78
C GLU A 105 -7.57 -1.08 8.30
N THR A 106 -8.66 -1.53 8.92
CA THR A 106 -8.69 -1.75 10.37
C THR A 106 -7.64 -2.79 10.79
N GLY A 107 -7.46 -3.85 10.00
CA GLY A 107 -6.45 -4.87 10.24
C GLY A 107 -5.02 -4.33 10.09
N LEU A 108 -4.73 -3.59 9.01
CA LEU A 108 -3.40 -3.03 8.75
C LEU A 108 -3.02 -1.95 9.77
N ILE A 109 -3.91 -0.98 10.02
CA ILE A 109 -3.65 0.10 10.99
C ILE A 109 -3.62 -0.45 12.42
N GLY A 110 -4.45 -1.45 12.71
CA GLY A 110 -4.44 -2.13 14.01
C GLY A 110 -3.15 -2.91 14.25
N LEU A 111 -2.61 -3.58 13.23
CA LEU A 111 -1.31 -4.24 13.30
C LEU A 111 -0.18 -3.23 13.50
N LEU A 112 -0.18 -2.13 12.74
CA LEU A 112 0.79 -1.04 12.90
C LEU A 112 0.75 -0.46 14.31
N PHE A 113 -0.45 -0.21 14.86
CA PHE A 113 -0.63 0.25 16.23
C PHE A 113 -0.02 -0.72 17.25
N LEU A 114 -0.23 -2.03 17.07
CA LEU A 114 0.35 -3.04 17.96
C LEU A 114 1.87 -3.08 17.87
N LEU A 115 2.45 -2.96 16.68
CA LEU A 115 3.91 -2.91 16.50
C LEU A 115 4.52 -1.69 17.22
N LEU A 116 3.94 -0.50 17.02
CA LEU A 116 4.37 0.72 17.72
C LEU A 116 4.20 0.59 19.24
N LEU A 117 3.11 -0.03 19.69
CA LEU A 117 2.89 -0.24 21.11
C LEU A 117 3.95 -1.19 21.70
N VAL A 118 4.28 -2.27 21.00
CA VAL A 118 5.34 -3.20 21.42
C VAL A 118 6.65 -2.44 21.51
N ASP A 119 7.04 -1.72 20.46
CA ASP A 119 8.28 -0.94 20.40
C ASP A 119 8.41 0.03 21.58
N VAL A 120 7.36 0.83 21.85
CA VAL A 120 7.32 1.75 22.99
C VAL A 120 7.39 1.03 24.35
N THR A 121 6.88 -0.20 24.44
CA THR A 121 6.91 -0.98 25.69
C THR A 121 8.20 -1.79 25.90
N THR A 122 8.91 -2.15 24.83
CA THR A 122 10.11 -3.00 24.88
C THR A 122 11.41 -2.23 24.67
N GLY A 123 11.37 -1.10 23.96
CA GLY A 123 12.51 -0.22 23.69
C GLY A 123 12.77 0.76 24.84
N ASN A 124 14.02 1.23 24.96
CA ASN A 124 14.27 2.50 25.63
C ASN A 124 13.76 3.58 24.67
N PRO A 125 12.74 4.39 25.03
CA PRO A 125 12.22 5.40 24.13
C PRO A 125 13.35 6.37 23.75
N VAL A 126 13.74 6.35 22.48
CA VAL A 126 14.79 7.24 21.94
C VAL A 126 14.26 8.68 21.96
N ASP A 127 12.95 8.87 21.76
CA ASP A 127 12.23 10.13 21.94
C ASP A 127 10.79 9.89 22.46
N PRO A 128 10.52 10.02 23.77
CA PRO A 128 9.19 9.78 24.33
C PRO A 128 8.13 10.75 23.80
N GLY A 129 8.52 11.92 23.27
CA GLY A 129 7.60 12.87 22.64
C GLY A 129 7.14 12.40 21.27
N GLY A 130 8.09 11.99 20.43
CA GLY A 130 7.83 11.42 19.10
C GLY A 130 6.98 10.15 19.16
N ASP A 131 7.35 9.22 20.04
CA ASP A 131 6.67 7.93 20.19
C ASP A 131 5.20 8.08 20.60
N ALA A 132 4.92 8.96 21.58
CA ALA A 132 3.56 9.23 22.03
C ALA A 132 2.72 9.90 20.93
N LEU A 133 3.31 10.81 20.16
CA LEU A 133 2.63 11.46 19.04
C LEU A 133 2.32 10.45 17.92
N GLY A 134 3.26 9.57 17.59
CA GLY A 134 3.07 8.49 16.63
C GLY A 134 1.91 7.58 17.01
N LEU A 135 1.87 7.11 18.26
CA LEU A 135 0.76 6.31 18.79
C LEU A 135 -0.59 7.03 18.71
N MET A 136 -0.62 8.32 19.05
CA MET A 136 -1.84 9.14 18.98
C MET A 136 -2.35 9.31 17.53
N VAL A 137 -1.46 9.54 16.57
CA VAL A 137 -1.81 9.65 15.15
C VAL A 137 -2.36 8.32 14.62
N VAL A 138 -1.69 7.20 14.91
CA VAL A 138 -2.14 5.87 14.47
C VAL A 138 -3.48 5.49 15.11
N LEU A 139 -3.69 5.81 16.39
CA LEU A 139 -4.97 5.60 17.06
C LEU A 139 -6.11 6.39 16.41
N LEU A 140 -5.85 7.65 16.03
CA LEU A 140 -6.83 8.48 15.34
C LEU A 140 -7.14 7.94 13.93
N LEU A 141 -6.12 7.49 13.20
CA LEU A 141 -6.28 6.84 11.90
C LEU A 141 -7.05 5.51 12.00
N LEU A 142 -6.94 4.79 13.12
CA LEU A 142 -7.67 3.54 13.38
C LEU A 142 -9.16 3.79 13.72
N ALA A 143 -9.48 4.87 14.41
CA ALA A 143 -10.85 5.16 14.83
C ALA A 143 -11.81 5.33 13.64
N VAL A 144 -11.36 5.97 12.56
CA VAL A 144 -12.17 6.28 11.38
C VAL A 144 -12.70 5.02 10.66
N PRO A 145 -11.87 4.05 10.22
CA PRO A 145 -12.36 2.84 9.55
C PRO A 145 -13.21 1.95 10.47
N VAL A 146 -12.98 1.97 11.78
CA VAL A 146 -13.83 1.25 12.75
C VAL A 146 -15.24 1.86 12.81
N VAL A 147 -15.35 3.18 12.97
CA VAL A 147 -16.65 3.87 12.96
C VAL A 147 -17.36 3.66 11.61
N ARG A 148 -16.62 3.77 10.50
CA ARG A 148 -17.12 3.49 9.15
C ARG A 148 -17.68 2.07 9.04
N LEU A 149 -16.95 1.07 9.51
CA LEU A 149 -17.38 -0.34 9.50
C LEU A 149 -18.67 -0.53 10.28
N VAL A 150 -18.78 0.05 11.48
CA VAL A 150 -19.99 -0.01 12.33
C VAL A 150 -21.20 0.61 11.63
N LEU A 151 -21.02 1.74 10.93
CA LEU A 151 -22.09 2.41 10.18
C LEU A 151 -22.55 1.60 8.97
N VAL A 152 -21.63 0.98 8.22
CA VAL A 152 -21.96 0.19 7.02
C VAL A 152 -22.63 -1.15 7.38
N LEU A 153 -22.31 -1.71 8.55
CA LEU A 153 -22.92 -2.94 9.07
C LEU A 153 -24.37 -2.75 9.55
N GLN A 154 -24.84 -1.51 9.72
CA GLN A 154 -26.20 -1.24 10.19
C GLN A 154 -27.27 -1.89 9.28
N PRO A 155 -28.29 -2.58 9.86
CA PRO A 155 -29.35 -3.21 9.08
C PRO A 155 -30.12 -2.24 8.18
N ARG A 156 -30.24 -0.97 8.60
CA ARG A 156 -30.89 0.10 7.82
C ARG A 156 -30.15 0.37 6.50
N VAL A 157 -28.82 0.36 6.53
CA VAL A 157 -28.00 0.53 5.33
C VAL A 157 -28.13 -0.70 4.43
N ALA A 158 -28.11 -1.90 5.01
CA ALA A 158 -28.31 -3.14 4.27
C ALA A 158 -29.65 -3.16 3.51
N GLY A 159 -30.75 -2.86 4.22
CA GLY A 159 -32.09 -2.80 3.65
C GLY A 159 -32.19 -1.77 2.54
N TRP A 160 -31.66 -0.57 2.76
CA TRP A 160 -31.65 0.49 1.75
C TRP A 160 -30.88 0.11 0.48
N VAL A 161 -29.70 -0.52 0.60
CA VAL A 161 -28.93 -0.99 -0.58
C VAL A 161 -29.70 -2.10 -1.31
N ALA A 162 -30.30 -3.04 -0.58
CA ALA A 162 -31.10 -4.12 -1.18
C ALA A 162 -32.33 -3.58 -1.93
N ASP A 163 -33.01 -2.57 -1.40
CA ASP A 163 -34.16 -1.91 -2.05
C ASP A 163 -33.74 -1.14 -3.32
N ARG A 164 -32.58 -0.47 -3.28
CA ARG A 164 -31.95 0.16 -4.46
C ARG A 164 -31.58 -0.85 -5.54
N GLN A 165 -31.10 -2.03 -5.16
CA GLN A 165 -30.77 -3.08 -6.12
C GLN A 165 -32.03 -3.68 -6.75
N ARG A 166 -33.08 -3.91 -5.94
CA ARG A 166 -34.39 -4.37 -6.43
C ARG A 166 -35.06 -3.38 -7.39
N THR A 167 -34.96 -2.09 -7.12
CA THR A 167 -35.51 -1.06 -8.03
C THR A 167 -34.73 -0.97 -9.35
N ARG A 168 -33.44 -1.34 -9.36
CA ARG A 168 -32.65 -1.39 -10.59
C ARG A 168 -32.99 -2.57 -11.49
N THR A 169 -33.38 -3.72 -10.95
CA THR A 169 -33.73 -4.90 -11.77
C THR A 169 -35.03 -4.74 -12.57
N GLY A 170 -35.60 -3.53 -12.63
CA GLY A 170 -36.88 -3.26 -13.25
C GLY A 170 -38.04 -3.91 -12.51
N PRO A 171 -39.29 -3.49 -12.79
CA PRO A 171 -40.44 -4.27 -12.36
C PRO A 171 -40.35 -5.68 -13.00
N PRO A 172 -40.80 -6.73 -12.29
CA PRO A 172 -40.89 -8.05 -12.91
C PRO A 172 -41.78 -7.97 -14.15
N VAL A 173 -41.41 -8.71 -15.18
CA VAL A 173 -42.17 -8.78 -16.44
C VAL A 173 -42.86 -10.14 -16.51
N TRP A 174 -44.15 -10.15 -16.84
CA TRP A 174 -44.89 -11.39 -17.02
C TRP A 174 -44.34 -12.13 -18.24
N ALA A 175 -43.89 -13.37 -18.06
CA ALA A 175 -43.43 -14.24 -19.13
C ALA A 175 -44.53 -15.27 -19.47
N PRO A 176 -45.39 -15.01 -20.45
CA PRO A 176 -46.57 -15.84 -20.71
C PRO A 176 -46.22 -17.29 -21.07
N HIS A 177 -45.07 -17.52 -21.72
CA HIS A 177 -44.60 -18.86 -22.08
C HIS A 177 -44.19 -19.73 -20.87
N LEU A 178 -43.88 -19.11 -19.72
CA LEU A 178 -43.55 -19.81 -18.48
C LEU A 178 -44.72 -19.78 -17.47
N GLY A 179 -45.77 -19.00 -17.74
CA GLY A 179 -46.85 -18.78 -16.78
C GLY A 179 -46.36 -18.18 -15.44
N GLN A 180 -45.25 -17.44 -15.44
CA GLN A 180 -44.68 -16.84 -14.22
C GLN A 180 -44.10 -15.45 -14.47
N TRP A 181 -43.94 -14.69 -13.39
CA TRP A 181 -43.23 -13.41 -13.38
C TRP A 181 -41.72 -13.65 -13.35
N VAL A 182 -41.00 -13.02 -14.27
CA VAL A 182 -39.53 -13.14 -14.38
C VAL A 182 -38.91 -11.79 -14.05
N PRO A 183 -37.72 -11.72 -13.41
CA PRO A 183 -37.03 -10.45 -13.21
C PRO A 183 -36.89 -9.67 -14.51
N GLY A 184 -37.11 -8.36 -14.46
CA GLY A 184 -36.91 -7.49 -15.62
C GLY A 184 -35.47 -7.56 -16.13
N PRO A 185 -35.22 -7.29 -17.42
CA PRO A 185 -33.87 -7.24 -17.95
C PRO A 185 -33.04 -6.24 -17.14
N ALA A 186 -31.87 -6.68 -16.69
CA ALA A 186 -30.97 -5.80 -15.95
C ALA A 186 -30.66 -4.56 -16.81
N PRO A 187 -30.67 -3.35 -16.23
CA PRO A 187 -30.30 -2.15 -16.96
C PRO A 187 -28.88 -2.31 -17.49
N ALA A 188 -28.62 -1.76 -18.67
CA ALA A 188 -27.28 -1.75 -19.27
C ALA A 188 -26.25 -1.30 -18.22
N PRO A 189 -25.07 -1.95 -18.16
CA PRO A 189 -24.05 -1.62 -17.17
C PRO A 189 -23.79 -0.12 -17.18
N ALA A 190 -23.88 0.51 -16.00
CA ALA A 190 -23.58 1.93 -15.88
C ALA A 190 -22.18 2.20 -16.44
N SER A 191 -22.05 3.27 -17.22
CA SER A 191 -20.84 3.56 -17.98
C SER A 191 -19.60 3.58 -17.06
N THR A 192 -18.59 2.80 -17.45
CA THR A 192 -17.27 2.71 -16.82
C THR A 192 -16.56 4.06 -16.70
N ALA A 193 -16.98 5.05 -17.49
CA ALA A 193 -16.44 6.41 -17.53
C ALA A 193 -16.32 7.07 -16.15
N VAL A 194 -17.29 6.85 -15.24
CA VAL A 194 -17.22 7.50 -13.92
C VAL A 194 -16.25 6.80 -12.96
N THR A 195 -16.07 5.49 -13.10
CA THR A 195 -15.06 4.75 -12.32
C THR A 195 -13.64 5.16 -12.73
N VAL A 196 -13.43 5.39 -14.04
CA VAL A 196 -12.14 5.88 -14.55
C VAL A 196 -11.83 7.28 -14.03
N ALA A 197 -12.80 8.20 -14.06
CA ALA A 197 -12.60 9.58 -13.59
C ALA A 197 -12.17 9.67 -12.11
N THR A 198 -12.62 8.75 -11.25
CA THR A 198 -12.23 8.73 -9.83
C THR A 198 -10.84 8.13 -9.58
N LEU A 199 -10.33 7.29 -10.48
CA LEU A 199 -9.04 6.61 -10.29
C LEU A 199 -7.85 7.35 -10.91
N VAL A 200 -8.08 8.21 -11.91
CA VAL A 200 -7.01 8.98 -12.57
C VAL A 200 -6.19 9.81 -11.59
N PRO A 201 -6.75 10.59 -10.65
CA PRO A 201 -5.96 11.40 -9.73
C PRO A 201 -5.10 10.55 -8.79
N VAL A 202 -5.64 9.42 -8.33
CA VAL A 202 -4.94 8.47 -7.44
C VAL A 202 -3.77 7.80 -8.18
N GLY A 203 -3.99 7.38 -9.43
CA GLY A 203 -2.95 6.78 -10.26
C GLY A 203 -1.83 7.77 -10.60
N VAL A 204 -2.16 9.03 -10.91
CA VAL A 204 -1.17 10.08 -11.16
C VAL A 204 -0.36 10.38 -9.90
N PHE A 205 -1.01 10.50 -8.75
CA PHE A 205 -0.33 10.77 -7.49
C PHE A 205 0.59 9.62 -7.07
N ALA A 206 0.13 8.37 -7.18
CA ALA A 206 0.95 7.19 -6.92
C ALA A 206 2.20 7.17 -7.83
N LEU A 207 2.01 7.39 -9.14
CA LEU A 207 3.12 7.44 -10.10
C LEU A 207 4.14 8.53 -9.76
N VAL A 208 3.69 9.75 -9.45
CA VAL A 208 4.57 10.86 -9.10
C VAL A 208 5.38 10.55 -7.83
N ALA A 209 4.74 9.98 -6.81
CA ALA A 209 5.41 9.61 -5.57
C ALA A 209 6.44 8.48 -5.82
N THR A 210 6.08 7.43 -6.58
CA THR A 210 7.02 6.36 -6.94
C THR A 210 8.24 6.89 -7.69
N VAL A 211 8.03 7.80 -8.66
CA VAL A 211 9.13 8.41 -9.42
C VAL A 211 10.01 9.28 -8.52
N ALA A 212 9.42 10.07 -7.63
CA ALA A 212 10.19 10.91 -6.70
C ALA A 212 11.10 10.07 -5.80
N LEU A 213 10.57 8.99 -5.23
CA LEU A 213 11.32 8.04 -4.39
C LEU A 213 12.38 7.26 -5.18
N ALA A 214 12.09 6.85 -6.41
CA ALA A 214 13.05 6.13 -7.24
C ALA A 214 14.23 7.02 -7.68
N VAL A 215 14.03 8.34 -7.81
CA VAL A 215 15.10 9.28 -8.18
C VAL A 215 15.98 9.64 -6.97
N SER A 216 15.47 9.51 -5.74
CA SER A 216 16.25 9.79 -4.53
C SER A 216 17.16 8.65 -4.07
N GLY A 217 16.87 7.38 -4.40
CA GLY A 217 17.60 6.21 -3.89
C GLY A 217 18.51 5.50 -4.90
N SER A 218 19.65 6.08 -5.27
CA SER A 218 20.58 5.43 -6.21
C SER A 218 21.44 4.29 -5.61
N SER A 219 21.29 3.99 -4.32
CA SER A 219 22.11 2.97 -3.64
C SER A 219 21.48 1.58 -3.77
N THR A 220 22.31 0.56 -4.01
CA THR A 220 21.90 -0.84 -4.09
C THR A 220 21.99 -1.49 -2.70
N VAL A 221 20.96 -2.22 -2.29
CA VAL A 221 21.00 -3.00 -1.04
C VAL A 221 21.65 -4.36 -1.33
N VAL A 222 22.73 -4.67 -0.62
CA VAL A 222 23.38 -5.99 -0.64
C VAL A 222 22.96 -6.72 0.64
N VAL A 223 22.32 -7.88 0.49
CA VAL A 223 21.87 -8.71 1.63
C VAL A 223 22.80 -9.89 1.75
N ASP A 224 23.27 -10.18 2.96
CA ASP A 224 24.08 -11.35 3.24
C ASP A 224 23.26 -12.61 3.57
N ASP A 225 23.94 -13.73 3.80
CA ASP A 225 23.32 -15.04 4.08
C ASP A 225 22.58 -15.10 5.44
N PHE A 226 22.80 -14.11 6.33
CA PHE A 226 22.14 -14.00 7.64
C PHE A 226 21.01 -12.96 7.65
N GLY A 227 20.77 -12.28 6.52
CA GLY A 227 19.72 -11.29 6.37
C GLY A 227 20.07 -9.93 6.96
N THR A 228 21.34 -9.65 7.26
CA THR A 228 21.79 -8.29 7.54
C THR A 228 21.98 -7.55 6.21
N GLY A 229 21.38 -6.36 6.12
CA GLY A 229 21.44 -5.52 4.93
C GLY A 229 22.57 -4.50 5.04
N TYR A 230 23.40 -4.43 4.01
CA TYR A 230 24.44 -3.41 3.85
C TYR A 230 24.05 -2.46 2.71
N THR A 231 24.39 -1.19 2.86
CA THR A 231 24.15 -0.15 1.85
C THR A 231 25.43 0.15 1.07
N GLY A 232 25.30 0.53 -0.20
CA GLY A 232 26.44 0.91 -1.02
C GLY A 232 26.12 1.02 -2.50
N SER A 233 27.08 1.54 -3.27
CA SER A 233 26.96 1.63 -4.72
C SER A 233 27.27 0.30 -5.42
N GLY A 234 27.97 -0.61 -4.75
CA GLY A 234 28.54 -1.85 -5.32
C GLY A 234 29.71 -1.59 -6.29
N VAL A 235 29.99 -0.33 -6.62
CA VAL A 235 31.11 0.11 -7.46
C VAL A 235 32.29 0.38 -6.54
N PRO A 236 33.50 -0.13 -6.85
CA PRO A 236 34.66 0.15 -6.03
C PRO A 236 35.05 1.62 -6.13
N SER A 237 35.54 2.20 -5.04
CA SER A 237 36.15 3.54 -5.05
C SER A 237 37.65 3.41 -5.26
N ASP A 238 38.29 4.45 -5.82
CA ASP A 238 39.74 4.43 -6.04
C ASP A 238 40.49 4.21 -4.71
N PRO A 239 41.49 3.31 -4.66
CA PRO A 239 42.29 3.09 -3.46
C PRO A 239 43.16 4.33 -3.13
N PRO A 240 43.66 4.46 -1.89
CA PRO A 240 44.56 5.55 -1.52
C PRO A 240 45.78 5.64 -2.47
N SER A 241 46.05 6.83 -2.98
CA SER A 241 47.05 7.05 -4.02
C SER A 241 48.42 7.47 -3.45
N PRO A 242 49.54 7.30 -4.19
CA PRO A 242 50.85 7.78 -3.75
C PRO A 242 50.97 9.29 -3.50
N ALA A 243 49.99 10.07 -3.93
CA ALA A 243 49.91 11.50 -3.66
C ALA A 243 49.31 11.81 -2.28
N ASP A 244 48.63 10.84 -1.66
CA ASP A 244 47.99 10.98 -0.38
C ASP A 244 48.99 10.91 0.77
N ARG A 245 48.70 11.67 1.83
CA ARG A 245 49.62 11.85 2.96
C ARG A 245 49.89 10.54 3.70
N ASP A 246 48.89 9.69 3.78
CA ASP A 246 48.88 8.47 4.59
C ASP A 246 49.06 7.21 3.72
N PHE A 247 49.64 7.38 2.52
CA PHE A 247 49.97 6.27 1.62
C PHE A 247 51.07 5.37 2.20
N ASP A 248 50.79 4.07 2.31
CA ASP A 248 51.77 3.02 2.63
C ASP A 248 51.86 2.01 1.49
N VAL A 249 53.01 1.96 0.82
CA VAL A 249 53.30 1.05 -0.30
C VAL A 249 53.14 -0.43 0.06
N ARG A 250 53.19 -0.78 1.34
CA ARG A 250 52.99 -2.16 1.79
C ARG A 250 51.56 -2.67 1.55
N PHE A 251 50.56 -1.78 1.63
CA PHE A 251 49.14 -2.14 1.51
C PHE A 251 48.55 -1.83 0.12
N ASP A 252 49.31 -1.12 -0.73
CA ASP A 252 48.92 -0.73 -2.09
C ASP A 252 48.53 -1.93 -2.98
N GLY A 253 49.23 -3.06 -2.83
CA GLY A 253 48.93 -4.29 -3.56
C GLY A 253 47.55 -4.85 -3.21
N ASP A 254 47.31 -5.10 -1.91
CA ASP A 254 46.05 -5.68 -1.44
C ASP A 254 44.87 -4.72 -1.66
N ALA A 255 45.10 -3.40 -1.56
CA ALA A 255 44.10 -2.38 -1.88
C ALA A 255 43.72 -2.40 -3.37
N GLN A 256 44.69 -2.58 -4.28
CA GLN A 256 44.42 -2.71 -5.70
C GLN A 256 43.70 -4.02 -6.04
N ASP A 257 44.10 -5.14 -5.44
CA ASP A 257 43.43 -6.43 -5.64
C ASP A 257 41.98 -6.37 -5.10
N CYS A 258 41.77 -5.74 -3.93
CA CYS A 258 40.46 -5.44 -3.37
C CYS A 258 39.60 -4.58 -4.32
N HIS A 259 40.18 -3.49 -4.86
CA HIS A 259 39.53 -2.65 -5.86
C HIS A 259 39.09 -3.46 -7.09
N ASP A 260 39.98 -4.33 -7.58
CA ASP A 260 39.75 -5.14 -8.78
C ASP A 260 38.75 -6.29 -8.55
N GLY A 261 38.34 -6.48 -7.30
CA GLY A 261 37.22 -7.33 -6.91
C GLY A 261 37.61 -8.51 -6.05
N ASP A 262 38.89 -8.68 -5.68
CA ASP A 262 39.30 -9.74 -4.77
C ASP A 262 38.84 -9.43 -3.34
N MET A 263 37.72 -10.02 -2.96
CA MET A 263 37.12 -9.77 -1.65
C MET A 263 37.98 -10.34 -0.51
N SER A 264 38.83 -11.35 -0.80
CA SER A 264 39.76 -11.87 0.19
C SER A 264 40.90 -10.88 0.46
N ALA A 265 41.35 -10.17 -0.57
CA ALA A 265 42.31 -9.07 -0.41
C ALA A 265 41.71 -7.91 0.41
N CYS A 266 40.40 -7.62 0.28
CA CYS A 266 39.75 -6.62 1.14
C CYS A 266 39.75 -7.03 2.63
N ASP A 267 39.46 -8.30 2.91
CA ASP A 267 39.42 -8.84 4.27
C ASP A 267 40.83 -8.88 4.89
N ASP A 268 41.82 -9.30 4.12
CA ASP A 268 43.23 -9.30 4.52
C ASP A 268 43.73 -7.87 4.76
N LEU A 269 43.40 -6.93 3.87
CA LEU A 269 43.73 -5.51 4.02
C LEU A 269 43.17 -4.94 5.33
N TYR A 270 41.91 -5.20 5.66
CA TYR A 270 41.31 -4.80 6.94
C TYR A 270 42.05 -5.40 8.14
N ALA A 271 42.41 -6.69 8.07
CA ALA A 271 43.04 -7.40 9.19
C ALA A 271 44.50 -6.98 9.45
N GLU A 272 45.23 -6.61 8.40
CA GLU A 272 46.67 -6.31 8.47
C GLU A 272 46.98 -4.83 8.75
N THR A 273 46.03 -3.94 8.49
CA THR A 273 46.18 -2.50 8.65
C THR A 273 46.01 -2.06 10.12
N PRO A 274 46.71 -1.00 10.56
CA PRO A 274 46.52 -0.47 11.91
C PRO A 274 45.13 0.14 12.10
N VAL A 275 44.61 0.10 13.33
CA VAL A 275 43.34 0.74 13.67
C VAL A 275 43.38 2.25 13.42
N GLY A 276 42.40 2.76 12.68
CA GLY A 276 42.25 4.14 12.24
C GLY A 276 43.05 4.51 11.00
N ASP A 277 43.63 3.53 10.30
CA ASP A 277 44.35 3.74 9.04
C ASP A 277 43.36 3.83 7.86
N PRO A 278 43.57 4.71 6.86
CA PRO A 278 42.67 4.79 5.70
C PRO A 278 42.54 3.47 4.92
N TYR A 279 43.57 2.61 4.95
CA TYR A 279 43.49 1.28 4.34
C TYR A 279 42.62 0.32 5.15
N GLU A 280 42.53 0.48 6.47
CA GLU A 280 41.59 -0.28 7.32
C GLU A 280 40.16 0.10 6.96
N GLU A 281 39.86 1.40 6.87
CA GLU A 281 38.53 1.89 6.48
C GLU A 281 38.17 1.41 5.06
N TYR A 282 39.11 1.48 4.12
CA TYR A 282 38.93 1.00 2.75
C TYR A 282 38.65 -0.50 2.68
N GLY A 283 39.40 -1.33 3.43
CA GLY A 283 39.16 -2.77 3.53
C GLY A 283 37.82 -3.08 4.20
N SER A 284 37.48 -2.36 5.27
CA SER A 284 36.23 -2.56 6.02
C SER A 284 34.97 -2.29 5.17
N THR A 285 35.08 -1.45 4.14
CA THR A 285 33.99 -1.09 3.21
C THR A 285 34.03 -1.90 1.91
N CYS A 286 34.83 -2.97 1.88
CA CYS A 286 35.02 -3.84 0.71
C CYS A 286 35.49 -3.07 -0.53
N GLY A 287 36.45 -2.17 -0.35
CA GLY A 287 36.98 -1.29 -1.40
C GLY A 287 36.02 -0.15 -1.75
N GLY A 288 35.27 0.36 -0.76
CA GLY A 288 34.25 1.40 -0.93
C GLY A 288 33.00 0.97 -1.69
N ARG A 289 32.77 -0.34 -1.86
CA ARG A 289 31.55 -0.87 -2.47
C ARG A 289 30.34 -0.71 -1.54
N LEU A 290 30.60 -0.73 -0.24
CA LEU A 290 29.64 -0.53 0.83
C LEU A 290 29.90 0.81 1.53
N ASP A 291 28.84 1.46 1.98
CA ASP A 291 28.90 2.66 2.81
C ASP A 291 29.12 2.30 4.29
N ASP A 292 28.78 1.05 4.66
CA ASP A 292 28.89 0.50 6.02
C ASP A 292 30.21 -0.28 6.24
N GLU A 293 30.79 -0.15 7.43
CA GLU A 293 31.92 -0.99 7.84
C GLU A 293 31.47 -2.43 8.10
N THR A 294 32.15 -3.39 7.48
CA THR A 294 31.89 -4.83 7.62
C THR A 294 32.85 -5.53 8.56
N TYR A 295 33.89 -4.83 9.02
CA TYR A 295 34.96 -5.37 9.87
C TYR A 295 35.69 -6.58 9.24
N GLY A 296 35.91 -6.55 7.92
CA GLY A 296 36.66 -7.57 7.19
C GLY A 296 35.86 -8.84 6.91
N ASP A 297 34.61 -8.69 6.49
CA ASP A 297 33.68 -9.80 6.21
C ASP A 297 33.18 -9.77 4.76
N CYS A 298 33.96 -9.18 3.86
CA CYS A 298 33.67 -8.94 2.46
C CYS A 298 33.52 -10.22 1.66
N VAL A 299 34.35 -11.26 1.91
CA VAL A 299 34.21 -12.57 1.26
C VAL A 299 32.87 -13.21 1.60
N ARG A 300 32.36 -13.02 2.82
CA ARG A 300 31.06 -13.57 3.21
C ARG A 300 29.91 -12.84 2.51
N ILE A 301 30.04 -11.53 2.34
CA ILE A 301 28.98 -10.68 1.76
C ILE A 301 28.92 -10.82 0.23
N PHE A 302 30.06 -10.75 -0.45
CA PHE A 302 30.15 -10.76 -1.92
C PHE A 302 30.49 -12.13 -2.51
N GLY A 303 30.95 -13.06 -1.68
CA GLY A 303 31.45 -14.38 -2.09
C GLY A 303 32.95 -14.36 -2.41
N PRO A 304 33.59 -15.55 -2.43
CA PRO A 304 34.97 -15.68 -2.89
C PRO A 304 35.06 -15.41 -4.39
N THR A 305 36.10 -14.69 -4.81
CA THR A 305 36.46 -14.52 -6.21
C THR A 305 37.52 -15.55 -6.61
N ASP A 306 37.22 -16.31 -7.66
CA ASP A 306 38.13 -17.30 -8.28
C ASP A 306 39.03 -16.66 -9.36
#